data_AF-A0A8T1UZY4-F1
#
_entry.id   AF-A0A8T1UZY4-F1
#
_cell.length_a   1.000
_cell.length_b   1.000
_cell.length_c   1.000
_cell.angle_alpha   90.00
_cell.angle_beta   90.00
_cell.angle_gamma   90.00
#
_symmetry.space_group_name_H-M   'P 1'
#
loop_
_entity.id
_entity.type
_entity.pdbx_description
1 polymer ?
#
loop_
_entity_poly.entity_id
_entity_poly.type
_entity_poly.pdbx_seq_one_letter_code
_entity_poly.pdbx_strand_id
1 'polypeptide(L)'
;MMRKRNRSWERGGPPPDMMRRPFNGTGHVPDSPRMIEPRPFNTPSEWNFELKRSGKVKCRCSATSLSVGINRQLPLYLDVVMLPHLNKSPEFLQLERPNVRRVVYELKPESMADASGYREFVDYLIQGRSGHARAGGAAEMDPQGFKVFILPPGQAARQLGYKGDHMIVVLRSR
;
A
#
# COMPACT_ATOMS: atom_id res chain seq x y z
N MET A 1 -29.75 -50.87 -44.89
CA MET A 1 -30.44 -51.62 -43.82
C MET A 1 -31.55 -50.76 -43.23
N MET A 2 -32.67 -51.42 -42.89
CA MET A 2 -33.86 -51.04 -42.10
C MET A 2 -33.93 -49.64 -41.46
N ARG A 3 -34.94 -48.80 -41.73
CA ARG A 3 -36.40 -48.82 -41.39
C ARG A 3 -36.74 -48.15 -40.03
N LYS A 4 -37.62 -47.13 -40.15
CA LYS A 4 -38.81 -46.84 -39.30
C LYS A 4 -38.56 -46.11 -37.96
N ARG A 5 -39.42 -45.20 -37.46
CA ARG A 5 -40.70 -44.61 -37.94
C ARG A 5 -41.14 -43.50 -36.95
N ASN A 6 -41.74 -42.45 -37.50
CA ASN A 6 -43.01 -41.78 -37.12
C ASN A 6 -43.28 -41.41 -35.64
N ARG A 7 -43.46 -40.10 -35.36
CA ARG A 7 -44.72 -39.32 -35.46
C ARG A 7 -45.78 -39.79 -34.46
N SER A 8 -46.32 -38.83 -33.69
CA SER A 8 -47.78 -38.63 -33.64
C SER A 8 -48.22 -37.54 -32.65
N TRP A 9 -48.71 -36.44 -33.22
CA TRP A 9 -50.02 -35.81 -32.97
C TRP A 9 -50.36 -35.21 -31.58
N GLU A 10 -50.43 -33.87 -31.61
CA GLU A 10 -51.59 -33.04 -31.22
C GLU A 10 -52.38 -33.34 -29.93
N ARG A 11 -52.47 -32.31 -29.06
CA ARG A 11 -53.75 -31.64 -28.71
C ARG A 11 -53.58 -30.66 -27.56
N GLY A 12 -54.28 -29.52 -27.65
CA GLY A 12 -54.78 -28.81 -26.48
C GLY A 12 -54.56 -27.30 -26.48
N GLY A 13 -55.56 -26.55 -26.95
CA GLY A 13 -55.73 -25.12 -26.64
C GLY A 13 -56.16 -24.88 -25.17
N PRO A 14 -56.43 -23.62 -24.78
CA PRO A 14 -56.12 -23.02 -23.47
C PRO A 14 -57.23 -23.22 -22.40
N PRO A 15 -57.02 -22.72 -21.16
CA PRO A 15 -57.71 -21.46 -20.85
C PRO A 15 -56.93 -20.49 -19.93
N PRO A 16 -57.31 -19.19 -19.94
CA PRO A 16 -57.02 -18.24 -18.87
C PRO A 16 -58.06 -18.37 -17.76
N ASP A 17 -57.67 -18.30 -16.49
CA ASP A 17 -58.66 -18.05 -15.44
C ASP A 17 -58.10 -17.24 -14.27
N MET A 18 -58.88 -16.21 -13.93
CA MET A 18 -58.67 -15.26 -12.87
C MET A 18 -59.34 -15.79 -11.60
N MET A 19 -58.63 -15.92 -10.48
CA MET A 19 -59.29 -15.87 -9.16
C MET A 19 -58.35 -15.41 -8.04
N ARG A 20 -58.71 -14.24 -7.47
CA ARG A 20 -58.67 -13.85 -6.04
C ARG A 20 -57.33 -13.58 -5.31
N ARG A 21 -57.18 -12.30 -4.91
CA ARG A 21 -56.47 -11.71 -3.75
C ARG A 21 -56.90 -12.34 -2.38
N PRO A 22 -56.38 -11.95 -1.18
CA PRO A 22 -55.13 -11.25 -0.77
C PRO A 22 -54.41 -11.93 0.46
N PHE A 23 -53.34 -11.28 0.96
CA PHE A 23 -52.75 -11.35 2.32
C PHE A 23 -51.65 -12.37 2.71
N ASN A 24 -50.53 -11.78 3.15
CA ASN A 24 -49.58 -12.14 4.21
C ASN A 24 -48.87 -13.52 4.24
N GLY A 25 -47.53 -13.45 4.24
CA GLY A 25 -46.70 -14.22 5.17
C GLY A 25 -45.62 -15.12 4.58
N THR A 26 -44.36 -14.67 4.73
CA THR A 26 -43.13 -15.45 4.95
C THR A 26 -42.67 -16.53 3.95
N GLY A 27 -41.48 -16.33 3.36
CA GLY A 27 -40.62 -17.45 2.92
C GLY A 27 -39.79 -17.21 1.65
N HIS A 28 -38.48 -16.96 1.83
CA HIS A 28 -37.32 -17.42 1.03
C HIS A 28 -37.52 -17.93 -0.41
N VAL A 29 -36.75 -17.39 -1.38
CA VAL A 29 -35.64 -18.07 -2.14
C VAL A 29 -34.70 -16.96 -2.72
N PRO A 30 -33.36 -17.18 -2.81
CA PRO A 30 -32.33 -16.14 -2.95
C PRO A 30 -31.71 -16.05 -4.37
N ASP A 31 -30.55 -15.38 -4.45
CA ASP A 31 -29.65 -15.24 -5.61
C ASP A 31 -30.00 -14.17 -6.65
N SER A 32 -29.83 -12.92 -6.23
CA SER A 32 -29.05 -12.01 -7.07
C SER A 32 -27.73 -11.78 -6.35
N PRO A 33 -26.57 -12.13 -6.93
CA PRO A 33 -25.33 -11.57 -6.43
C PRO A 33 -25.50 -10.07 -6.61
N ARG A 34 -25.75 -9.36 -5.51
CA ARG A 34 -25.46 -7.93 -5.44
C ARG A 34 -24.04 -7.86 -5.95
N MET A 35 -23.85 -7.31 -7.15
CA MET A 35 -22.54 -6.86 -7.56
C MET A 35 -22.09 -5.99 -6.39
N ILE A 36 -21.19 -6.53 -5.58
CA ILE A 36 -20.36 -5.71 -4.72
C ILE A 36 -19.62 -4.88 -5.74
N GLU A 37 -20.14 -3.68 -5.94
CA GLU A 37 -19.45 -2.60 -6.61
C GLU A 37 -18.03 -2.67 -6.06
N PRO A 38 -17.01 -2.96 -6.90
CA PRO A 38 -15.66 -2.98 -6.40
C PRO A 38 -15.46 -1.59 -5.82
N ARG A 39 -15.36 -1.53 -4.48
CA ARG A 39 -14.90 -0.31 -3.82
C ARG A 39 -13.69 0.15 -4.62
N PRO A 40 -13.58 1.41 -5.03
CA PRO A 40 -12.38 1.85 -5.71
C PRO A 40 -11.21 1.52 -4.80
N PHE A 41 -10.43 0.50 -5.16
CA PHE A 41 -9.13 0.15 -4.58
C PHE A 41 -8.09 1.19 -5.05
N ASN A 42 -8.49 2.47 -5.09
CA ASN A 42 -7.72 3.55 -5.69
C ASN A 42 -7.56 4.69 -4.68
N THR A 43 -6.71 4.44 -3.70
CA THR A 43 -5.53 5.29 -3.56
C THR A 43 -4.52 4.48 -2.75
N PRO A 44 -3.31 4.17 -3.26
CA PRO A 44 -2.20 4.03 -2.33
C PRO A 44 -2.21 5.31 -1.48
N SER A 45 -2.05 5.20 -0.16
CA SER A 45 -2.02 6.40 0.69
C SER A 45 -0.82 7.25 0.27
N GLU A 46 -1.04 8.12 -0.72
CA GLU A 46 -0.07 9.02 -1.28
C GLU A 46 0.28 10.01 -0.19
N TRP A 47 1.56 10.02 0.14
CA TRP A 47 2.08 10.87 1.19
C TRP A 47 3.10 11.80 0.60
N ASN A 48 2.74 13.06 0.47
CA ASN A 48 3.64 14.09 -0.02
C ASN A 48 4.26 14.83 1.16
N PHE A 49 5.59 14.98 1.16
CA PHE A 49 6.30 15.65 2.24
C PHE A 49 7.61 16.30 1.78
N GLU A 50 8.08 17.30 2.54
CA GLU A 50 9.42 17.87 2.39
C GLU A 50 10.46 16.99 3.06
N LEU A 51 11.46 16.55 2.31
CA LEU A 51 12.63 15.88 2.86
C LEU A 51 13.66 16.93 3.30
N LYS A 52 14.00 16.91 4.58
CA LYS A 52 14.97 17.82 5.20
C LYS A 52 16.16 17.05 5.75
N ARG A 53 17.29 17.75 5.83
CA ARG A 53 18.50 17.28 6.51
C ARG A 53 18.96 18.36 7.49
N SER A 54 18.80 18.07 8.78
CA SER A 54 19.18 18.98 9.86
C SER A 54 18.60 20.39 9.65
N GLY A 55 17.28 20.44 9.40
CA GLY A 55 16.50 21.66 9.19
C GLY A 55 16.53 22.24 7.77
N LYS A 56 17.43 21.79 6.89
CA LYS A 56 17.53 22.30 5.51
C LYS A 56 16.75 21.42 4.52
N VAL A 57 15.83 22.02 3.77
CA VAL A 57 15.08 21.36 2.69
C VAL A 57 16.03 20.85 1.61
N LYS A 58 15.77 19.62 1.13
CA LYS A 58 16.51 18.97 0.06
C LYS A 58 15.66 18.78 -1.19
N CYS A 59 14.45 18.27 -1.03
CA CYS A 59 13.49 18.06 -2.11
C CYS A 59 12.12 17.79 -1.50
N ARG A 60 11.09 17.81 -2.34
CA ARG A 60 9.77 17.24 -2.02
C ARG A 60 9.68 15.82 -2.58
N CYS A 61 9.06 14.95 -1.80
CA CYS A 61 8.89 13.54 -2.14
C CYS A 61 7.41 13.18 -2.16
N SER A 62 7.04 12.32 -3.09
CA SER A 62 5.78 11.56 -3.08
C SER A 62 6.06 10.14 -2.61
N ALA A 63 5.38 9.70 -1.56
CA ALA A 63 5.48 8.35 -1.00
C ALA A 63 4.25 7.51 -1.35
N THR A 64 4.46 6.34 -1.93
CA THR A 64 3.41 5.37 -2.24
C THR A 64 3.52 4.18 -1.31
N SER A 65 2.45 3.84 -0.57
CA SER A 65 2.51 2.70 0.36
C SER A 65 2.66 1.37 -0.39
N LEU A 66 3.62 0.56 0.04
CA LEU A 66 3.86 -0.80 -0.47
C LEU A 66 3.12 -1.88 0.35
N SER A 67 2.38 -1.46 1.37
CA SER A 67 1.69 -2.32 2.32
C SER A 67 0.40 -1.65 2.78
N VAL A 68 -0.37 -2.29 3.66
CA VAL A 68 -1.53 -1.63 4.27
C VAL A 68 -1.05 -0.44 5.10
N GLY A 69 -1.40 0.76 4.64
CA GLY A 69 -1.08 2.04 5.25
C GLY A 69 -1.52 2.16 6.72
N ILE A 70 -1.11 3.24 7.37
CA ILE A 70 -1.53 3.52 8.75
C ILE A 70 -2.73 4.47 8.77
N ASN A 71 -3.68 4.23 9.68
CA ASN A 71 -4.78 5.15 9.93
C ASN A 71 -4.32 6.24 10.93
N ARG A 72 -3.38 7.08 10.47
CA ARG A 72 -2.74 8.15 11.25
C ARG A 72 -2.41 9.32 10.32
N GLN A 73 -2.32 10.51 10.89
CA GLN A 73 -1.89 11.69 10.14
C GLN A 73 -0.37 11.60 9.88
N LEU A 74 0.00 11.54 8.61
CA LEU A 74 1.39 11.56 8.17
C LEU A 74 1.92 13.01 8.16
N PRO A 75 3.18 13.23 8.54
CA PRO A 75 3.73 14.58 8.65
C PRO A 75 4.02 15.19 7.27
N LEU A 76 3.94 16.52 7.16
CA LEU A 76 4.20 17.24 5.91
C LEU A 76 5.70 17.41 5.59
N TYR A 77 6.57 17.00 6.52
CA TYR A 77 8.01 16.98 6.33
C TYR A 77 8.62 15.83 7.15
N LEU A 78 9.82 15.40 6.76
CA LEU A 78 10.69 14.54 7.56
C LEU A 78 12.06 15.18 7.65
N ASP A 79 12.50 15.54 8.85
CA ASP A 79 13.86 16.04 9.07
C ASP A 79 14.79 14.94 9.55
N VAL A 80 15.71 14.57 8.67
CA VAL A 80 16.73 13.58 8.98
C VAL A 80 17.80 14.20 9.87
N VAL A 81 17.70 13.88 11.16
CA VAL A 81 18.61 14.33 12.23
C VAL A 81 19.49 13.21 12.77
N MET A 82 19.15 11.95 12.48
CA MET A 82 19.92 10.78 12.87
C MET A 82 20.42 9.99 11.65
N LEU A 83 21.58 9.35 11.79
CA LEU A 83 22.21 8.56 10.72
C LEU A 83 22.67 7.17 11.22
N PRO A 84 21.75 6.27 11.57
CA PRO A 84 22.10 4.90 11.93
C PRO A 84 22.89 4.22 10.79
N HIS A 85 23.82 3.34 11.16
CA HIS A 85 24.58 2.56 10.18
C HIS A 85 23.65 1.58 9.47
N LEU A 86 23.68 1.56 8.14
CA LEU A 86 22.78 0.72 7.37
C LEU A 86 23.01 -0.79 7.60
N ASN A 87 24.24 -1.19 7.94
CA ASN A 87 24.55 -2.59 8.32
C ASN A 87 23.85 -3.04 9.62
N LYS A 88 23.36 -2.11 10.44
CA LYS A 88 22.55 -2.38 11.63
C LYS A 88 21.04 -2.35 11.33
N SER A 89 20.64 -2.39 10.06
CA SER A 89 19.22 -2.40 9.67
C SER A 89 18.40 -3.49 10.36
N PRO A 90 18.89 -4.73 10.54
CA PRO A 90 18.11 -5.75 11.25
C PRO A 90 17.77 -5.34 12.69
N GLU A 91 18.69 -4.65 13.37
CA GLU A 91 18.54 -4.22 14.76
C GLU A 91 17.54 -3.06 14.88
N PHE A 92 17.74 -1.96 14.15
CA PHE A 92 16.89 -0.78 14.31
C PHE A 92 15.51 -0.93 13.65
N LEU A 93 15.39 -1.75 12.60
CA LEU A 93 14.10 -2.17 12.06
C LEU A 93 13.47 -3.31 12.86
N GLN A 94 14.23 -3.93 13.77
CA GLN A 94 13.84 -5.08 14.58
C GLN A 94 13.34 -6.28 13.75
N LEU A 95 13.97 -6.60 12.61
CA LEU A 95 13.44 -7.56 11.62
C LEU A 95 13.12 -8.95 12.21
N GLU A 96 13.87 -9.39 13.22
CA GLU A 96 13.67 -10.63 13.97
C GLU A 96 12.33 -10.69 14.75
N ARG A 97 11.65 -9.54 14.95
CA ARG A 97 10.40 -9.45 15.70
C ARG A 97 9.19 -9.41 14.76
N PRO A 98 8.47 -10.52 14.57
CA PRO A 98 7.34 -10.55 13.64
C PRO A 98 6.17 -9.65 14.07
N ASN A 99 5.99 -9.46 15.38
CA ASN A 99 4.90 -8.65 15.95
C ASN A 99 5.10 -7.13 15.80
N VAL A 100 6.30 -6.69 15.43
CA VAL A 100 6.59 -5.27 15.22
C VAL A 100 6.06 -4.87 13.85
N ARG A 101 5.07 -3.98 13.83
CA ARG A 101 4.46 -3.49 12.60
C ARG A 101 5.46 -2.58 11.87
N ARG A 102 5.64 -2.83 10.58
CA ARG A 102 6.44 -2.00 9.66
C ARG A 102 5.58 -1.66 8.46
N VAL A 103 5.41 -0.37 8.21
CA VAL A 103 4.73 0.11 7.01
C VAL A 103 5.77 0.77 6.12
N VAL A 104 5.86 0.29 4.89
CA VAL A 104 6.88 0.72 3.93
C VAL A 104 6.24 1.56 2.85
N TYR A 105 6.88 2.68 2.52
CA TYR A 105 6.51 3.57 1.42
C TYR A 105 7.68 3.67 0.45
N GLU A 106 7.41 3.52 -0.84
CA GLU A 106 8.36 3.87 -1.91
C GLU A 106 8.37 5.38 -2.11
N LEU A 107 9.54 6.01 -2.16
CA LEU A 107 9.69 7.46 -2.32
C LEU A 107 10.15 7.81 -3.72
N LYS A 108 9.43 8.71 -4.39
CA LYS A 108 9.86 9.35 -5.63
C LYS A 108 9.99 10.85 -5.43
N PRO A 109 10.86 11.55 -6.18
CA PRO A 109 10.80 13.00 -6.24
C PRO A 109 9.41 13.43 -6.70
N GLU A 110 8.82 14.43 -6.06
CA GLU A 110 7.47 14.91 -6.41
C GLU A 110 7.45 15.50 -7.82
N SER A 111 8.53 16.17 -8.23
CA SER A 111 8.67 16.79 -9.55
C SER A 111 10.07 16.62 -10.15
N MET A 112 10.26 17.04 -11.40
CA MET A 112 11.58 17.09 -12.03
C MET A 112 12.54 18.09 -11.35
N ALA A 113 12.01 19.16 -10.73
CA ALA A 113 12.83 20.11 -9.98
C ALA A 113 13.41 19.48 -8.69
N ASP A 114 12.71 18.50 -8.13
CA ASP A 114 13.10 17.78 -6.92
C ASP A 114 14.12 16.66 -7.17
N ALA A 115 14.29 16.23 -8.43
CA ALA A 115 15.09 15.07 -8.79
C ALA A 115 16.57 15.21 -8.41
N SER A 116 17.17 16.41 -8.56
CA SER A 116 18.57 16.64 -8.17
C SER A 116 18.76 16.50 -6.67
N GLY A 117 17.92 17.19 -5.88
CA GLY A 117 17.99 17.14 -4.42
C GLY A 117 17.69 15.75 -3.85
N TYR A 118 16.78 15.01 -4.48
CA TYR A 118 16.52 13.60 -4.17
C TYR A 118 17.76 12.74 -4.40
N ARG A 119 18.39 12.86 -5.58
CA ARG A 119 19.57 12.07 -5.94
C ARG A 119 20.78 12.39 -5.07
N GLU A 120 21.03 13.67 -4.81
CA GLU A 120 22.07 14.10 -3.86
C GLU A 120 21.83 13.50 -2.46
N PHE A 121 20.57 13.39 -2.04
CA PHE A 121 20.25 12.80 -0.74
C PHE A 121 20.45 11.27 -0.74
N VAL A 122 20.12 10.58 -1.84
CA VAL A 122 20.46 9.16 -2.02
C VAL A 122 21.97 8.96 -1.91
N ASP A 123 22.75 9.72 -2.69
CA ASP A 123 24.21 9.63 -2.70
C ASP A 123 24.80 9.93 -1.31
N TYR A 124 24.23 10.93 -0.62
CA TYR A 124 24.60 11.26 0.76
C TYR A 124 24.41 10.08 1.72
N LEU A 125 23.30 9.34 1.63
CA LEU A 125 23.06 8.17 2.47
C LEU A 125 23.98 6.99 2.11
N ILE A 126 24.21 6.77 0.81
CA ILE A 126 25.07 5.68 0.32
C ILE A 126 26.54 5.91 0.68
N GLN A 127 27.07 7.11 0.41
CA GLN A 127 28.42 7.50 0.82
C GLN A 127 28.55 7.54 2.34
N GLY A 128 27.48 7.99 3.00
CA GLY A 128 27.32 7.97 4.45
C GLY A 128 28.39 8.77 5.18
N ARG A 129 28.88 8.23 6.30
CA ARG A 129 29.98 8.83 7.08
C ARG A 129 31.12 7.83 7.19
N SER A 130 32.34 8.29 6.92
CA SER A 130 33.55 7.46 6.92
C SER A 130 33.45 6.26 5.97
N GLY A 131 32.81 6.44 4.81
CA GLY A 131 32.63 5.40 3.80
C GLY A 131 31.59 4.32 4.13
N HIS A 132 30.82 4.50 5.20
CA HIS A 132 29.79 3.54 5.62
C HIS A 132 28.39 4.10 5.36
N ALA A 133 27.65 3.41 4.50
CA ALA A 133 26.26 3.72 4.18
C ALA A 133 25.39 3.86 5.43
N ARG A 134 24.47 4.81 5.38
CA ARG A 134 23.57 5.20 6.47
C ARG A 134 22.12 5.09 6.04
N ALA A 135 21.26 4.93 7.02
CA ALA A 135 19.85 5.27 6.89
C ALA A 135 19.61 6.67 7.48
N GLY A 136 18.57 7.36 7.02
CA GLY A 136 18.06 8.56 7.68
C GLY A 136 17.13 8.17 8.82
N GLY A 137 17.26 8.80 9.99
CA GLY A 137 16.30 8.69 11.09
C GLY A 137 15.62 10.03 11.33
N ALA A 138 14.30 10.00 11.41
CA ALA A 138 13.44 11.17 11.64
C ALA A 138 12.50 10.89 12.83
N ALA A 139 12.05 11.94 13.51
CA ALA A 139 11.36 11.84 14.81
C ALA A 139 9.93 12.39 14.81
N GLU A 140 9.43 12.86 13.66
CA GLU A 140 8.13 13.53 13.52
C GLU A 140 6.95 12.64 13.92
N MET A 141 7.13 11.32 13.87
CA MET A 141 6.10 10.35 14.27
C MET A 141 6.32 9.71 15.64
N ASP A 142 7.35 10.12 16.40
CA ASP A 142 7.60 9.63 17.75
C ASP A 142 6.38 9.83 18.69
N PRO A 143 5.68 10.99 18.69
CA PRO A 143 4.48 11.19 19.50
C PRO A 143 3.33 10.24 19.15
N GLN A 144 3.32 9.71 17.92
CA GLN A 144 2.34 8.75 17.44
C GLN A 144 2.77 7.29 17.64
N GLY A 145 3.91 7.06 18.30
CA GLY A 145 4.45 5.73 18.59
C GLY A 145 5.15 5.06 17.41
N PHE A 146 5.61 5.83 16.42
CA PHE A 146 6.36 5.30 15.27
C PHE A 146 7.76 5.90 15.18
N LYS A 147 8.74 5.04 14.91
CA LYS A 147 10.08 5.44 14.47
C LYS A 147 10.10 5.49 12.95
N VAL A 148 10.69 6.56 12.40
CA VAL A 148 10.77 6.77 10.95
C VAL A 148 12.21 6.55 10.49
N PHE A 149 12.38 5.67 9.50
CA PHE A 149 13.66 5.43 8.85
C PHE A 149 13.55 5.64 7.34
N ILE A 150 14.55 6.29 6.74
CA ILE A 150 14.70 6.45 5.30
C ILE A 150 15.87 5.58 4.85
N LEU A 151 15.60 4.59 4.01
CA LEU A 151 16.63 3.68 3.50
C LEU A 151 16.96 4.03 2.05
N PRO A 152 18.25 4.14 1.68
CA PRO A 152 18.63 4.18 0.28
C PRO A 152 18.32 2.84 -0.40
N PRO A 153 18.23 2.82 -1.74
CA PRO A 153 18.10 1.55 -2.47
C PRO A 153 19.28 0.62 -2.15
N GLY A 154 18.99 -0.67 -1.96
CA GLY A 154 20.02 -1.66 -1.65
C GLY A 154 19.55 -2.81 -0.76
N GLN A 155 20.51 -3.52 -0.17
CA GLN A 155 20.26 -4.77 0.59
C GLN A 155 19.33 -4.59 1.79
N ALA A 156 19.46 -3.49 2.54
CA ALA A 156 18.59 -3.23 3.69
C ALA A 156 17.11 -3.07 3.30
N ALA A 157 16.84 -2.45 2.14
CA ALA A 157 15.48 -2.33 1.63
C ALA A 157 14.94 -3.67 1.10
N ARG A 158 15.81 -4.50 0.50
CA ARG A 158 15.47 -5.86 0.04
C ARG A 158 15.09 -6.81 1.17
N GLN A 159 15.67 -6.64 2.36
CA GLN A 159 15.26 -7.38 3.55
C GLN A 159 13.80 -7.13 3.96
N LEU A 160 13.23 -5.99 3.56
CA LEU A 160 11.81 -5.65 3.75
C LEU A 160 10.93 -6.09 2.56
N GLY A 161 11.48 -6.85 1.61
CA GLY A 161 10.79 -7.30 0.41
C GLY A 161 10.76 -6.28 -0.74
N TYR A 162 11.35 -5.09 -0.57
CA TYR A 162 11.37 -4.07 -1.61
C TYR A 162 12.53 -4.31 -2.59
N LYS A 163 12.21 -4.41 -3.89
CA LYS A 163 13.17 -4.74 -4.96
C LYS A 163 13.42 -3.59 -5.94
N GLY A 164 12.80 -2.42 -5.73
CA GLY A 164 12.96 -1.26 -6.62
C GLY A 164 14.25 -0.48 -6.36
N ASP A 165 14.44 0.57 -7.16
CA ASP A 165 15.66 1.40 -7.18
C ASP A 165 15.49 2.75 -6.48
N HIS A 166 14.31 3.01 -5.91
CA HIS A 166 14.05 4.21 -5.14
C HIS A 166 14.36 4.04 -3.64
N MET A 167 14.52 5.16 -2.93
CA MET A 167 14.50 5.17 -1.47
C MET A 167 13.15 4.65 -0.95
N ILE A 168 13.17 4.14 0.28
CA ILE A 168 11.95 3.80 1.01
C ILE A 168 11.91 4.49 2.37
N VAL A 169 10.71 4.80 2.84
CA VAL A 169 10.45 5.19 4.23
C VAL A 169 9.80 4.01 4.94
N VAL A 170 10.32 3.70 6.12
CA VAL A 170 9.81 2.66 6.99
C VAL A 170 9.30 3.30 8.26
N LEU A 171 7.99 3.19 8.48
CA LEU A 171 7.34 3.51 9.74
C LEU A 171 7.30 2.24 10.58
N ARG A 172 8.13 2.18 11.61
CA ARG A 172 8.20 1.04 12.53
C ARG A 172 7.46 1.41 13.82
N SER A 173 6.53 0.56 14.27
CA SER A 173 5.95 0.74 15.61
C SER A 173 7.03 0.71 16.69
N ARG A 174 6.84 1.47 17.76
CA ARG A 174 7.79 1.50 18.87
C ARG A 174 7.91 0.14 19.55
#